data_AF-A0A3A5APC8-F1
#
_entry.id   AF-A0A3A5APC8-F1
#
_cell.length_a   1.000
_cell.length_b   1.000
_cell.length_c   1.000
_cell.angle_alpha   90.00
_cell.angle_beta   90.00
_cell.angle_gamma   90.00
#
_symmetry.space_group_name_H-M   'P 1'
#
loop_
_entity.id
_entity.type
_entity.pdbx_description
1 polymer ?
#
loop_
_entity_poly.entity_id
_entity_poly.type
_entity_poly.pdbx_seq_one_letter_code
_entity_poly.pdbx_strand_id
1 'polypeptide(L)'
;MRLYGFDSNLNVIELGACDCQAALTTFEQCYSNGLNIYKSAEDAVAATSFGLYQSETDFIEISCNGKDQVTVHSDRLWYPSWFAKTFGLKRHFFIKGDKEKGAEIVRDYFGMERQAFENKFKEALCR
;
A
#
# COMPACT_ATOMS: atom_id res chain seq x y z
N MET A 1 12.29 5.22 -5.23
CA MET A 1 11.08 5.07 -4.39
C MET A 1 11.26 5.93 -3.14
N ARG A 2 10.17 6.43 -2.57
CA ARG A 2 10.15 7.06 -1.25
C ARG A 2 9.22 6.28 -0.32
N LEU A 3 9.62 6.18 0.94
CA LEU A 3 8.84 5.57 2.01
C LEU A 3 8.05 6.65 2.75
N TYR A 4 6.80 6.36 3.05
CA TYR A 4 5.92 7.20 3.83
C TYR A 4 5.37 6.42 5.03
N GLY A 5 5.09 7.11 6.12
CA GLY A 5 4.43 6.58 7.31
C GLY A 5 3.37 7.55 7.82
N PHE A 6 2.84 7.28 9.01
CA PHE A 6 1.88 8.16 9.68
C PHE A 6 2.44 8.64 11.02
N ASP A 7 2.21 9.91 11.36
CA ASP A 7 2.52 10.45 12.69
C ASP A 7 1.39 10.12 13.69
N SER A 8 1.55 10.57 14.95
CA SER A 8 0.55 10.37 16.02
C SER A 8 -0.78 11.07 15.77
N ASN A 9 -0.86 11.97 14.78
CA ASN A 9 -2.07 12.66 14.36
C ASN A 9 -2.61 12.11 13.03
N LEU A 10 -2.09 10.98 12.56
CA LEU A 10 -2.41 10.34 11.28
C LEU A 10 -2.11 11.19 10.04
N ASN A 11 -1.16 12.13 10.16
CA ASN A 11 -0.64 12.81 8.99
C ASN A 11 0.38 11.92 8.28
N VAL A 12 0.33 11.89 6.95
CA VAL A 12 1.32 11.21 6.11
C VAL A 12 2.65 11.98 6.19
N ILE A 13 3.72 11.29 6.56
CA ILE A 13 5.08 11.85 6.67
C ILE A 13 6.06 11.10 5.75
N GLU A 14 6.97 11.83 5.12
CA GLU A 14 8.03 11.24 4.30
C GLU A 14 9.16 10.73 5.21
N LEU A 15 9.45 9.43 5.15
CA LEU A 15 10.53 8.78 5.90
C LEU A 15 11.85 8.74 5.10
N GLY A 16 11.80 9.09 3.82
CA GLY A 16 12.96 9.26 2.94
C GLY A 16 12.99 8.27 1.78
N ALA A 17 14.13 8.21 1.09
CA ALA A 17 14.34 7.27 0.00
C ALA A 17 14.45 5.83 0.52
N CYS A 18 13.90 4.87 -0.21
CA CYS A 18 14.00 3.45 0.12
C CYS A 18 14.28 2.59 -1.12
N ASP A 19 14.95 1.46 -0.90
CA ASP A 19 15.06 0.37 -1.86
C ASP A 19 14.08 -0.77 -1.50
N CYS A 20 14.04 -1.81 -2.34
CA CYS A 20 13.13 -2.93 -2.16
C CYS A 20 13.37 -3.67 -0.83
N GLN A 21 14.62 -3.78 -0.40
CA GLN A 21 14.97 -4.51 0.82
C GLN A 21 14.51 -3.73 2.06
N ALA A 22 14.73 -2.41 2.08
CA ALA A 22 14.23 -1.53 3.13
C ALA A 22 12.69 -1.58 3.21
N ALA A 23 11.99 -1.52 2.06
CA ALA A 23 10.54 -1.61 2.02
C ALA A 23 10.00 -2.96 2.54
N LEU A 24 10.68 -4.08 2.22
CA LEU A 24 10.34 -5.40 2.74
C LEU A 24 10.55 -5.48 4.26
N THR A 25 11.66 -4.92 4.77
CA THR A 25 11.89 -4.83 6.22
C THR A 25 10.79 -4.02 6.91
N THR A 26 10.39 -2.88 6.33
CA THR A 26 9.26 -2.09 6.86
C THR A 26 7.96 -2.88 6.82
N PHE A 27 7.70 -3.62 5.74
CA PHE A 27 6.53 -4.50 5.65
C PHE A 27 6.52 -5.57 6.75
N GLU A 28 7.65 -6.22 7.02
CA GLU A 28 7.74 -7.23 8.08
C GLU A 28 7.50 -6.65 9.48
N GLN A 29 8.01 -5.45 9.74
CA GLN A 29 7.74 -4.71 10.98
C GLN A 29 6.27 -4.36 11.11
N CYS A 30 5.69 -3.80 10.04
CA CYS A 30 4.28 -3.44 9.94
C CYS A 30 3.37 -4.66 10.15
N TYR A 31 3.68 -5.80 9.53
CA TYR A 31 2.95 -7.04 9.71
C TYR A 31 3.04 -7.57 11.15
N SER A 32 4.23 -7.53 11.75
CA SER A 32 4.43 -7.95 13.14
C SER A 32 3.64 -7.05 14.11
N ASN A 33 3.61 -5.75 13.84
CA ASN A 33 2.81 -4.78 14.55
C ASN A 33 1.30 -5.06 14.43
N GLY A 34 0.84 -5.48 13.24
CA GLY A 34 -0.54 -5.86 12.97
C GLY A 34 -1.08 -7.02 13.80
N LEU A 35 -0.22 -7.76 14.51
CA LEU A 35 -0.60 -8.84 15.42
C LEU A 35 -0.75 -8.37 16.88
N ASN A 36 -0.42 -7.12 17.17
CA ASN A 36 -0.50 -6.54 18.51
C ASN A 36 -1.87 -5.90 18.78
N ILE A 37 -2.15 -5.65 20.06
CA ILE A 37 -3.33 -4.91 20.51
C ILE A 37 -2.90 -3.50 20.90
N TYR A 38 -3.59 -2.50 20.38
CA TYR A 38 -3.33 -1.08 20.62
C TYR A 38 -4.41 -0.47 21.51
N LYS A 39 -4.04 0.61 22.21
CA LYS A 39 -4.96 1.34 23.11
C LYS A 39 -5.83 2.36 22.36
N SER A 40 -5.35 2.83 21.21
CA SER A 40 -6.03 3.80 20.35
C SER A 40 -6.01 3.31 18.90
N ALA A 41 -6.94 3.82 18.10
CA ALA A 41 -6.97 3.50 16.67
C ALA A 41 -5.82 4.21 15.94
N GLU A 42 -5.44 5.39 16.40
CA GLU A 42 -4.38 6.21 15.85
C GLU A 42 -3.02 5.51 15.98
N ASP A 43 -2.71 4.97 17.16
CA ASP A 43 -1.47 4.22 17.39
C ASP A 43 -1.44 2.94 16.55
N ALA A 44 -2.59 2.28 16.38
CA ALA A 44 -2.70 1.10 15.54
C ALA A 44 -2.34 1.47 14.09
N VAL A 45 -3.04 2.43 13.49
CA VAL A 45 -2.82 2.85 12.09
C VAL A 45 -1.37 3.32 11.88
N ALA A 46 -0.81 4.11 12.79
CA ALA A 46 0.56 4.59 12.67
C ALA A 46 1.61 3.46 12.74
N ALA A 47 1.34 2.41 13.51
CA ALA A 47 2.24 1.26 13.63
C ALA A 47 2.02 0.19 12.54
N THR A 48 0.82 0.13 11.95
CA THR A 48 0.39 -0.96 11.06
C THR A 48 0.13 -0.52 9.64
N SER A 49 0.48 0.71 9.25
CA SER A 49 0.38 1.19 7.87
C SER A 49 1.64 1.93 7.42
N PHE A 50 1.98 1.80 6.13
CA PHE A 50 3.03 2.60 5.48
C PHE A 50 2.72 2.77 3.99
N GLY A 51 3.36 3.76 3.38
CA GLY A 51 3.19 4.09 1.96
C GLY A 51 4.48 3.95 1.15
N LEU A 52 4.34 3.56 -0.11
CA LEU A 52 5.42 3.57 -1.09
C LEU A 52 5.04 4.49 -2.25
N TYR A 53 5.87 5.49 -2.47
CA TYR A 53 5.67 6.51 -3.49
C TYR A 53 6.71 6.40 -4.59
N GLN A 54 6.25 6.38 -5.83
CA GLN A 54 7.09 6.44 -7.01
C GLN A 54 6.92 7.77 -7.75
N SER A 55 5.70 8.32 -7.83
CA SER A 55 5.40 9.59 -8.49
C SER A 55 4.04 10.15 -8.02
N GLU A 56 3.67 11.36 -8.45
CA GLU A 56 2.41 12.03 -8.06
C GLU A 56 1.15 11.22 -8.42
N THR A 57 1.27 10.30 -9.37
CA THR A 57 0.17 9.43 -9.82
C THR A 57 0.39 7.97 -9.44
N ASP A 58 1.42 7.69 -8.64
CA ASP A 58 1.91 6.35 -8.35
C ASP A 58 2.30 6.21 -6.87
N PHE A 59 1.30 5.79 -6.11
CA PHE A 59 1.36 5.57 -4.68
C PHE A 59 0.59 4.30 -4.32
N ILE A 60 1.17 3.53 -3.39
CA ILE A 60 0.46 2.47 -2.68
C ILE A 60 0.60 2.67 -1.18
N GLU A 61 -0.47 2.37 -0.45
CA GLU A 61 -0.46 2.26 1.00
C GLU A 61 -0.73 0.81 1.37
N ILE A 62 0.03 0.28 2.31
CA ILE A 62 -0.05 -1.09 2.79
C ILE A 62 -0.38 -1.04 4.28
N SER A 63 -1.46 -1.70 4.67
CA SER A 63 -1.94 -1.80 6.05
C SER A 63 -2.04 -3.26 6.49
N CYS A 64 -1.54 -3.60 7.67
CA CYS A 64 -1.57 -4.95 8.23
C CYS A 64 -2.42 -4.99 9.50
N ASN A 65 -3.66 -5.50 9.42
CA ASN A 65 -4.61 -5.47 10.54
C ASN A 65 -4.86 -6.86 11.17
N GLY A 66 -3.91 -7.78 11.00
CA GLY A 66 -4.00 -9.15 11.49
C GLY A 66 -3.31 -10.13 10.55
N LYS A 67 -3.29 -11.41 10.95
CA LYS A 67 -2.55 -12.48 10.26
C LYS A 67 -2.91 -12.62 8.78
N ASP A 68 -4.20 -12.52 8.47
CA ASP A 68 -4.74 -12.69 7.11
C ASP A 68 -5.42 -11.41 6.60
N GLN A 69 -5.00 -10.26 7.16
CA GLN A 69 -5.59 -8.95 6.87
C GLN A 69 -4.54 -7.93 6.43
N VAL A 70 -3.74 -8.29 5.43
CA VAL A 70 -2.94 -7.32 4.69
C VAL A 70 -3.83 -6.69 3.63
N THR A 71 -3.96 -5.37 3.70
CA THR A 71 -4.74 -4.57 2.77
C THR A 71 -3.81 -3.62 2.03
N VAL A 72 -3.87 -3.61 0.71
CA VAL A 72 -3.12 -2.64 -0.10
C VAL A 72 -4.09 -1.73 -0.82
N HIS A 73 -3.93 -0.44 -0.56
CA HIS A 73 -4.59 0.65 -1.26
C HIS A 73 -3.70 1.12 -2.39
N SER A 74 -4.24 1.21 -3.60
CA SER A 74 -3.48 1.73 -4.73
C SER A 74 -4.28 2.76 -5.49
N ASP A 75 -3.66 3.93 -5.68
CA ASP A 75 -4.15 4.98 -6.57
C ASP A 75 -3.83 4.67 -8.04
N ARG A 76 -3.07 3.59 -8.30
CA ARG A 76 -2.70 3.16 -9.66
C ARG A 76 -3.90 2.60 -10.42
N LEU A 77 -4.66 1.71 -9.76
CA LEU A 77 -5.65 0.81 -10.38
C LEU A 77 -6.77 1.60 -11.08
N TRP A 78 -6.60 1.92 -12.38
CA TRP A 78 -7.56 2.69 -13.19
C TRP A 78 -7.92 1.91 -14.46
N TYR A 79 -9.20 1.92 -14.83
CA TYR A 79 -9.67 1.41 -16.13
C TYR A 79 -10.87 2.30 -16.60
N PRO A 80 -11.14 2.51 -17.91
CA PRO A 80 -10.26 2.58 -19.08
C PRO A 80 -10.83 3.50 -20.22
N SER A 81 -10.99 4.82 -20.06
CA SER A 81 -11.30 5.65 -21.24
C SER A 81 -10.82 7.10 -21.16
N TRP A 82 -10.42 7.66 -22.31
CA TRP A 82 -9.92 9.03 -22.42
C TRP A 82 -10.95 10.10 -22.00
N PHE A 83 -12.24 9.77 -22.05
CA PHE A 83 -13.33 10.63 -21.58
C PHE A 83 -13.55 10.59 -20.06
N ALA A 84 -13.03 9.58 -19.34
CA ALA A 84 -13.13 9.52 -17.88
C ALA A 84 -12.13 10.45 -17.17
N LYS A 85 -11.22 11.10 -17.91
CA LYS A 85 -10.24 12.06 -17.39
C LYS A 85 -10.87 13.31 -16.74
N THR A 86 -12.06 13.72 -17.17
CA THR A 86 -12.70 14.97 -16.70
C THR A 86 -13.65 14.78 -15.51
N PHE A 87 -13.95 13.54 -15.11
CA PHE A 87 -14.76 13.22 -13.93
C PHE A 87 -14.00 12.31 -12.96
N GLY A 88 -12.70 12.58 -12.78
CA GLY A 88 -11.74 11.80 -12.01
C GLY A 88 -12.11 11.64 -10.54
N LEU A 89 -12.99 10.70 -10.24
CA LEU A 89 -13.11 10.10 -8.92
C LEU A 89 -11.81 9.34 -8.65
N LYS A 90 -10.98 9.84 -7.73
CA LYS A 90 -9.89 9.06 -7.11
C LYS A 90 -10.54 7.81 -6.52
N ARG A 91 -10.44 6.68 -7.22
CA ARG A 91 -10.94 5.40 -6.73
C ARG A 91 -9.79 4.69 -6.06
N HIS A 92 -9.87 4.59 -4.74
CA HIS A 92 -8.98 3.75 -3.96
C HIS A 92 -9.43 2.29 -4.13
N PHE A 93 -8.50 1.43 -4.48
CA PHE A 93 -8.76 0.01 -4.64
C PHE A 93 -8.03 -0.78 -3.56
N PHE A 94 -8.71 -1.80 -3.04
CA PHE A 94 -8.26 -2.59 -1.91
C PHE A 94 -7.91 -4.00 -2.37
N ILE A 95 -6.66 -4.41 -2.21
CA ILE A 95 -6.23 -5.80 -2.39
C ILE A 95 -6.09 -6.44 -1.02
N LYS A 96 -6.82 -7.52 -0.76
CA LYS A 96 -6.71 -8.29 0.49
C LYS A 96 -5.78 -9.49 0.30
N GLY A 97 -4.96 -9.78 1.32
CA GLY A 97 -4.06 -10.93 1.30
C GLY A 97 -3.44 -11.25 2.66
N ASP A 98 -2.57 -12.26 2.65
CA ASP A 98 -1.74 -12.66 3.77
C ASP A 98 -0.34 -12.01 3.69
N LYS A 99 0.55 -12.41 4.60
CA LYS A 99 1.95 -11.93 4.63
C LYS A 99 2.66 -12.13 3.29
N GLU A 100 2.49 -13.29 2.67
CA GLU A 100 3.19 -13.67 1.44
C GLU A 100 2.72 -12.81 0.28
N LYS A 101 1.41 -12.57 0.20
CA LYS A 101 0.80 -11.68 -0.79
C LYS A 101 1.23 -10.23 -0.61
N GLY A 102 1.31 -9.74 0.62
CA GLY A 102 1.82 -8.40 0.92
C GLY A 102 3.28 -8.22 0.48
N ALA A 103 4.13 -9.21 0.78
CA ALA A 103 5.53 -9.19 0.35
C ALA A 103 5.67 -9.30 -1.18
N GLU A 104 4.82 -10.08 -1.85
CA GLU A 104 4.74 -10.13 -3.32
C GLU A 104 4.42 -8.74 -3.89
N ILE A 105 3.40 -8.07 -3.35
CA ILE A 105 3.00 -6.72 -3.80
C ILE A 105 4.15 -5.73 -3.66
N VAL A 106 4.87 -5.74 -2.53
CA VAL A 106 6.04 -4.86 -2.34
C VAL A 106 7.09 -5.12 -3.42
N ARG A 107 7.46 -6.38 -3.66
CA ARG A 107 8.47 -6.72 -4.69
C ARG A 107 8.03 -6.30 -6.09
N ASP A 108 6.79 -6.60 -6.43
CA ASP A 108 6.22 -6.27 -7.74
C ASP A 108 6.12 -4.75 -7.95
N TYR A 109 5.83 -3.99 -6.90
CA TYR A 109 5.78 -2.54 -6.98
C TYR A 109 7.14 -1.92 -7.33
N PHE A 110 8.24 -2.51 -6.86
CA PHE A 110 9.60 -2.11 -7.24
C PHE A 110 10.03 -2.64 -8.61
N GLY A 111 9.58 -3.83 -8.99
CA GLY A 111 10.08 -4.56 -10.16
C GLY A 111 9.25 -4.42 -11.43
N MET A 112 7.99 -3.99 -11.34
CA MET A 112 7.06 -3.94 -12.47
C MET A 112 6.70 -2.53 -12.87
N GLU A 113 6.56 -2.33 -14.18
CA GLU A 113 5.89 -1.15 -14.70
C GLU A 113 4.42 -1.10 -14.24
N ARG A 114 3.89 0.12 -14.14
CA ARG A 114 2.53 0.39 -13.66
C ARG A 114 1.48 -0.51 -14.30
N GLN A 115 1.43 -0.59 -15.62
CA GLN A 115 0.42 -1.36 -16.33
C GLN A 115 0.50 -2.87 -16.03
N ALA A 116 1.72 -3.41 -15.90
CA ALA A 116 1.93 -4.81 -15.57
C ALA A 116 1.47 -5.12 -14.14
N PHE A 117 1.79 -4.25 -13.19
CA PHE A 117 1.32 -4.34 -11.81
C PHE A 117 -0.22 -4.29 -11.75
N GLU A 118 -0.84 -3.32 -12.41
CA GLU A 118 -2.29 -3.17 -12.43
C GLU A 118 -2.98 -4.41 -13.01
N ASN A 119 -2.50 -4.92 -14.14
CA ASN A 119 -3.06 -6.12 -14.76
C ASN A 119 -2.94 -7.35 -13.86
N LYS A 120 -1.81 -7.51 -13.16
CA LYS A 120 -1.58 -8.63 -12.24
C LYS A 120 -2.55 -8.61 -11.05
N PHE A 121 -2.79 -7.44 -10.47
CA PHE A 121 -3.62 -7.32 -9.28
C PHE A 121 -5.09 -6.95 -9.54
N LYS A 122 -5.46 -6.68 -10.80
CA LYS A 122 -6.85 -6.42 -11.21
C LYS A 122 -7.81 -7.54 -10.78
N GLU A 123 -7.40 -8.79 -10.94
CA GLU A 123 -8.23 -9.95 -10.63
C GLU A 123 -8.51 -10.09 -9.12
N ALA A 124 -7.63 -9.57 -8.28
CA ALA A 124 -7.80 -9.57 -6.83
C ALA A 124 -8.84 -8.56 -6.32
N LEU A 125 -9.32 -7.65 -7.19
CA LEU A 125 -10.32 -6.63 -6.88
C LEU A 125 -11.77 -7.09 -7.11
N CYS A 126 -11.96 -8.24 -7.78
CA CYS A 126 -13.27 -8.75 -8.19
C CYS A 126 -13.77 -9.94 -7.33
N ARG A 127 -13.14 -10.20 -6.18
CA ARG A 127 -13.54 -11.22 -5.21
C ARG A 127 -13.92 -10.57 -3.89
#